data_AF-A0A7S1HGK6-F1
#
_entry.id   AF-A0A7S1HGK6-F1
#
_cell.length_a   1.000
_cell.length_b   1.000
_cell.length_c   1.000
_cell.angle_alpha   90.00
_cell.angle_beta   90.00
_cell.angle_gamma   90.00
#
_symmetry.space_group_name_H-M   'P 1'
#
loop_
_entity.id
_entity.type
_entity.pdbx_description
1 polymer ?
#
loop_
_entity_poly.entity_id
_entity_poly.type
_entity_poly.pdbx_seq_one_letter_code
_entity_poly.pdbx_strand_id
1 'polypeptide(L)'
;VGLKLKLRKFDTVGVSVDSPSEELLQGQVRGVEVLGTNWESPRGLTCRDLMAKVGETGIDTEALLKKGRIDLSRPALGSCEVVFDSQDFANFLAHPRISKASIPAGDFVFRTRQQGEGSEWHREAAHIEGARGCVLFAGKLGSKMTRLAIFPKETGVTVTPVGSVDPEICKGMSNFFNTLRIDLDGAHLTLDTMRFDPDTPELVTLVLALNVVHFPNPITTSF
;
A
#
# COMPACT_ATOMS: atom_id res chain seq x y z
N VAL A 1 -12.74 -12.37 11.74
CA VAL A 1 -13.33 -11.44 12.76
C VAL A 1 -12.36 -10.33 13.14
N GLY A 2 -11.07 -10.60 13.41
CA GLY A 2 -10.10 -9.59 13.84
C GLY A 2 -9.88 -8.40 12.89
N LEU A 3 -9.87 -8.61 11.57
CA LEU A 3 -9.63 -7.51 10.61
C LEU A 3 -10.78 -6.50 10.57
N LYS A 4 -12.04 -6.99 10.57
CA LYS A 4 -13.25 -6.15 10.57
C LYS A 4 -13.32 -5.21 11.78
N LEU A 5 -12.78 -5.63 12.91
CA LEU A 5 -12.77 -4.85 14.16
C LEU A 5 -11.75 -3.70 14.16
N LYS A 6 -10.79 -3.70 13.23
CA LYS A 6 -9.75 -2.67 13.12
C LYS A 6 -10.05 -1.61 12.06
N LEU A 7 -11.05 -1.82 11.23
CA LEU A 7 -11.42 -0.89 10.18
C LEU A 7 -12.46 0.10 10.72
N ARG A 8 -12.33 1.37 10.34
CA ARG A 8 -13.34 2.40 10.58
C ARG A 8 -14.56 2.18 9.69
N LYS A 9 -14.33 1.78 8.43
CA LYS A 9 -15.36 1.49 7.44
C LYS A 9 -14.89 0.40 6.47
N PHE A 10 -15.83 -0.41 6.01
CA PHE A 10 -15.66 -1.38 4.94
C PHE A 10 -17.05 -1.81 4.44
N ASP A 11 -17.14 -2.19 3.17
CA ASP A 11 -18.35 -2.85 2.65
C ASP A 11 -18.22 -4.35 2.75
N THR A 12 -17.08 -4.90 2.30
CA THR A 12 -16.80 -6.33 2.37
C THR A 12 -15.40 -6.62 2.93
N VAL A 13 -15.31 -7.74 3.64
CA VAL A 13 -14.05 -8.40 4.01
C VAL A 13 -14.29 -9.91 3.91
N GLY A 14 -13.59 -10.54 2.98
CA GLY A 14 -13.58 -11.99 2.76
C GLY A 14 -12.21 -12.57 3.09
N VAL A 15 -12.20 -13.79 3.64
CA VAL A 15 -10.97 -14.56 3.83
C VAL A 15 -11.26 -15.98 3.38
N SER A 16 -10.43 -16.51 2.49
CA SER A 16 -10.46 -17.91 2.08
C SER A 16 -9.11 -18.55 2.40
N VAL A 17 -9.15 -19.82 2.81
CA VAL A 17 -7.97 -20.63 3.10
C VAL A 17 -8.06 -21.85 2.22
N ASP A 18 -7.08 -22.03 1.36
CA ASP A 18 -6.95 -23.22 0.52
C ASP A 18 -6.02 -24.20 1.21
N SER A 19 -6.58 -25.25 1.83
CA SER A 19 -5.84 -26.38 2.41
C SER A 19 -6.76 -27.55 2.73
N PRO A 20 -6.35 -28.81 2.47
CA PRO A 20 -7.01 -29.99 3.03
C PRO A 20 -7.02 -29.97 4.55
N SER A 21 -8.08 -30.50 5.17
CA SER A 21 -8.22 -30.51 6.62
C SER A 21 -7.09 -31.26 7.34
N GLU A 22 -6.55 -32.31 6.73
CA GLU A 22 -5.42 -33.09 7.26
C GLU A 22 -4.13 -32.27 7.30
N GLU A 23 -3.88 -31.46 6.26
CA GLU A 23 -2.72 -30.58 6.18
C GLU A 23 -2.81 -29.45 7.21
N LEU A 24 -4.00 -28.87 7.42
CA LEU A 24 -4.23 -27.87 8.45
C LEU A 24 -3.93 -28.39 9.87
N LEU A 25 -4.31 -29.64 10.16
CA LEU A 25 -4.00 -30.28 11.45
C LEU A 25 -2.49 -30.47 11.66
N GLN A 26 -1.73 -30.60 10.57
CA GLN A 26 -0.27 -30.67 10.59
C GLN A 26 0.39 -29.27 10.56
N GLY A 27 -0.42 -28.21 10.59
CA GLY A 27 0.04 -26.82 10.52
C GLY A 27 0.48 -26.40 9.11
N GLN A 28 0.11 -27.13 8.05
CA GLN A 28 0.40 -26.72 6.67
C GLN A 28 -0.77 -25.93 6.10
N VAL A 29 -0.44 -24.79 5.46
CA VAL A 29 -1.41 -23.94 4.76
C VAL A 29 -0.93 -23.74 3.33
N ARG A 30 -1.68 -24.19 2.31
CA ARG A 30 -1.27 -24.03 0.90
C ARG A 30 -1.46 -22.61 0.39
N GLY A 31 -2.50 -21.93 0.85
CA GLY A 31 -2.73 -20.54 0.50
C GLY A 31 -3.79 -19.86 1.34
N VAL A 32 -3.67 -18.55 1.41
CA VAL A 32 -4.65 -17.66 2.02
C VAL A 32 -4.91 -16.51 1.07
N GLU A 33 -6.18 -16.20 0.86
CA GLU A 33 -6.61 -15.02 0.13
C GLU A 33 -7.48 -14.16 1.04
N VAL A 34 -7.20 -12.85 1.02
CA VAL A 34 -7.96 -11.82 1.71
C VAL A 34 -8.48 -10.85 0.67
N LEU A 35 -9.79 -10.64 0.70
CA LEU A 35 -10.49 -9.71 -0.18
C LEU A 35 -11.14 -8.62 0.65
N GLY A 36 -11.22 -7.43 0.09
CA GLY A 36 -11.77 -6.28 0.77
C GLY A 36 -12.19 -5.17 -0.17
N THR A 37 -13.30 -4.49 0.17
CA THR A 37 -13.78 -3.35 -0.62
C THR A 37 -14.17 -2.15 0.23
N ASN A 38 -13.90 -0.96 -0.28
CA ASN A 38 -14.15 0.35 0.34
C ASN A 38 -13.61 0.44 1.77
N TRP A 39 -12.34 0.04 1.95
CA TRP A 39 -11.71 0.01 3.27
C TRP A 39 -11.28 1.39 3.74
N GLU A 40 -11.35 1.59 5.05
CA GLU A 40 -10.88 2.77 5.73
C GLU A 40 -10.28 2.39 7.09
N SER A 41 -8.99 2.67 7.27
CA SER A 41 -8.31 2.50 8.56
C SER A 41 -8.66 3.66 9.51
N PRO A 42 -8.51 3.48 10.84
CA PRO A 42 -8.67 4.56 11.81
C PRO A 42 -7.76 5.76 11.53
N ARG A 43 -6.58 5.51 10.95
CA ARG A 43 -5.61 6.55 10.57
C ARG A 43 -5.80 7.08 9.15
N GLY A 44 -6.91 6.73 8.50
CA GLY A 44 -7.32 7.32 7.22
C GLY A 44 -6.62 6.74 6.00
N LEU A 45 -6.01 5.55 6.08
CA LEU A 45 -5.66 4.79 4.88
C LEU A 45 -6.95 4.25 4.27
N THR A 46 -7.18 4.53 2.98
CA THR A 46 -8.38 4.10 2.27
C THR A 46 -8.03 3.36 0.98
N CYS A 47 -8.89 2.44 0.55
CA CYS A 47 -8.79 1.82 -0.77
C CYS A 47 -10.16 1.38 -1.29
N ARG A 48 -10.29 1.29 -2.62
CA ARG A 48 -11.48 0.77 -3.30
C ARG A 48 -11.55 -0.74 -3.21
N ASP A 49 -10.46 -1.39 -3.55
CA ASP A 49 -10.33 -2.83 -3.51
C ASP A 49 -8.98 -3.22 -2.92
N LEU A 50 -8.96 -4.33 -2.21
CA LEU A 50 -7.76 -4.98 -1.73
C LEU A 50 -7.89 -6.49 -1.96
N MET A 51 -6.88 -7.05 -2.60
CA MET A 51 -6.72 -8.49 -2.76
C MET A 51 -5.31 -8.87 -2.34
N ALA A 52 -5.17 -9.57 -1.22
CA ALA A 52 -3.90 -10.12 -0.78
C ALA A 52 -3.93 -11.64 -0.89
N LYS A 53 -2.93 -12.21 -1.55
CA LYS A 53 -2.75 -13.65 -1.73
C LYS A 53 -1.40 -14.06 -1.19
N VAL A 54 -1.41 -15.06 -0.34
CA VAL A 54 -0.19 -15.65 0.24
C VAL A 54 -0.18 -17.12 -0.13
N GLY A 55 0.97 -17.60 -0.61
CA GLY A 55 1.17 -19.00 -0.97
C GLY A 55 1.46 -19.89 0.23
N GLU A 56 2.08 -21.03 -0.05
CA GLU A 56 2.27 -22.08 0.93
C GLU A 56 3.13 -21.63 2.13
N THR A 57 2.64 -21.91 3.34
CA THR A 57 3.36 -21.65 4.57
C THR A 57 3.08 -22.70 5.64
N GLY A 58 3.96 -22.79 6.62
CA GLY A 58 3.79 -23.63 7.79
C GLY A 58 3.48 -22.78 9.01
N ILE A 59 2.55 -23.23 9.83
CA ILE A 59 2.25 -22.69 11.16
C ILE A 59 3.24 -23.33 12.15
N ASP A 60 3.84 -22.50 12.99
CA ASP A 60 4.60 -22.97 14.14
C ASP A 60 3.62 -23.48 15.22
N THR A 61 3.37 -24.78 15.19
CA THR A 61 2.47 -25.46 16.13
C THR A 61 3.00 -25.45 17.56
N GLU A 62 4.32 -25.39 17.75
CA GLU A 62 4.94 -25.27 19.07
C GLU A 62 4.68 -23.88 19.66
N ALA A 63 4.84 -22.82 18.87
CA ALA A 63 4.46 -21.47 19.26
C ALA A 63 2.96 -21.35 19.53
N LEU A 64 2.11 -21.99 18.72
CA LEU A 64 0.66 -22.01 18.95
C LEU A 64 0.31 -22.65 20.31
N LEU A 65 0.86 -23.82 20.60
CA LEU A 65 0.59 -24.55 21.85
C LEU A 65 1.18 -23.86 23.08
N LYS A 66 2.42 -23.34 22.99
CA LYS A 66 3.14 -22.78 24.15
C LYS A 66 2.86 -21.30 24.39
N LYS A 67 2.64 -20.52 23.34
CA LYS A 67 2.52 -19.06 23.40
C LYS A 67 1.11 -18.57 23.05
N GLY A 68 0.22 -19.46 22.60
CA GLY A 68 -1.15 -19.10 22.21
C GLY A 68 -1.22 -18.16 21.00
N ARG A 69 -0.20 -18.14 20.15
CA ARG A 69 -0.13 -17.26 18.97
C ARG A 69 0.20 -18.05 17.71
N ILE A 70 -0.39 -17.63 16.59
CA ILE A 70 -0.11 -18.20 15.28
C ILE A 70 1.15 -17.52 14.74
N ASP A 71 2.29 -18.19 14.89
CA ASP A 71 3.54 -17.81 14.21
C ASP A 71 3.69 -18.68 12.96
N LEU A 72 4.49 -18.21 12.00
CA LEU A 72 4.85 -18.99 10.82
C LEU A 72 6.22 -19.63 11.03
N SER A 73 6.37 -20.90 10.66
CA SER A 73 7.66 -21.61 10.69
C SER A 73 8.60 -21.16 9.57
N ARG A 74 8.04 -20.57 8.50
CA ARG A 74 8.77 -19.89 7.42
C ARG A 74 7.96 -18.70 6.89
N PRO A 75 8.62 -17.63 6.41
CA PRO A 75 7.90 -16.52 5.79
C PRO A 75 7.07 -16.98 4.60
N ALA A 76 5.85 -16.48 4.50
CA ALA A 76 4.93 -16.77 3.44
C ALA A 76 5.00 -15.67 2.38
N LEU A 77 5.34 -16.05 1.15
CA LEU A 77 5.45 -15.13 0.03
C LEU A 77 4.14 -15.03 -0.74
N GLY A 78 3.88 -13.86 -1.30
CA GLY A 78 2.60 -13.55 -1.91
C GLY A 78 2.60 -12.26 -2.71
N SER A 79 1.40 -11.88 -3.13
CA SER A 79 1.12 -10.61 -3.80
C SER A 79 -0.03 -9.90 -3.10
N CYS A 80 -0.05 -8.58 -3.19
CA CYS A 80 -1.15 -7.75 -2.74
C CYS A 80 -1.44 -6.72 -3.82
N GLU A 81 -2.69 -6.69 -4.28
CA GLU A 81 -3.19 -5.68 -5.19
C GLU A 81 -4.09 -4.73 -4.41
N VAL A 82 -3.85 -3.43 -4.56
CA VAL A 82 -4.66 -2.39 -3.93
C VAL A 82 -5.09 -1.40 -4.99
N VAL A 83 -6.39 -1.19 -5.10
CA VAL A 83 -6.98 -0.24 -6.05
C VAL A 83 -7.27 1.07 -5.34
N PHE A 84 -6.77 2.15 -5.89
CA PHE A 84 -6.92 3.51 -5.38
C PHE A 84 -7.61 4.39 -6.42
N ASP A 85 -8.49 5.27 -5.95
CA ASP A 85 -8.78 6.51 -6.65
C ASP A 85 -7.78 7.63 -6.25
N SER A 86 -7.99 8.84 -6.78
CA SER A 86 -7.12 9.98 -6.49
C SER A 86 -7.09 10.36 -5.00
N GLN A 87 -8.21 10.20 -4.30
CA GLN A 87 -8.33 10.52 -2.88
C GLN A 87 -7.66 9.45 -2.02
N ASP A 88 -7.81 8.18 -2.36
CA ASP A 88 -7.14 7.05 -1.72
C ASP A 88 -5.63 7.17 -1.86
N PHE A 89 -5.15 7.48 -3.06
CA PHE A 89 -3.72 7.69 -3.30
C PHE A 89 -3.18 8.88 -2.50
N ALA A 90 -3.93 9.98 -2.44
CA ALA A 90 -3.58 11.14 -1.61
C ALA A 90 -3.49 10.77 -0.12
N ASN A 91 -4.43 9.97 0.38
CA ASN A 91 -4.43 9.47 1.76
C ASN A 91 -3.22 8.57 2.04
N PHE A 92 -2.89 7.70 1.10
CA PHE A 92 -1.70 6.85 1.15
C PHE A 92 -0.41 7.69 1.27
N LEU A 93 -0.23 8.70 0.41
CA LEU A 93 0.93 9.60 0.47
C LEU A 93 0.95 10.43 1.75
N ALA A 94 -0.22 10.79 2.29
CA ALA A 94 -0.36 11.56 3.52
C ALA A 94 -0.16 10.74 4.81
N HIS A 95 -0.14 9.42 4.72
CA HIS A 95 -0.11 8.56 5.89
C HIS A 95 1.20 8.75 6.69
N PRO A 96 1.19 8.81 8.05
CA PRO A 96 2.38 9.14 8.84
C PRO A 96 3.62 8.25 8.63
N ARG A 97 3.45 7.05 8.09
CA ARG A 97 4.56 6.15 7.73
C ARG A 97 5.17 6.42 6.35
N ILE A 98 4.50 7.23 5.52
CA ILE A 98 4.83 7.50 4.12
C ILE A 98 5.02 9.01 3.86
N SER A 99 4.39 9.87 4.68
CA SER A 99 4.24 11.32 4.48
C SER A 99 5.51 12.14 4.27
N LYS A 100 6.68 11.51 4.37
CA LYS A 100 7.96 12.11 4.10
C LYS A 100 8.88 11.14 3.36
N ALA A 101 9.49 11.62 2.28
CA ALA A 101 10.58 10.96 1.58
C ALA A 101 11.88 11.73 1.82
N SER A 102 12.89 11.06 2.36
CA SER A 102 14.24 11.63 2.47
C SER A 102 15.00 11.32 1.18
N ILE A 103 15.22 12.36 0.37
CA ILE A 103 15.92 12.28 -0.92
C ILE A 103 17.22 13.10 -0.87
N PRO A 104 18.16 12.95 -1.82
CA PRO A 104 19.43 13.69 -1.78
C PRO A 104 19.26 15.22 -1.70
N ALA A 105 18.19 15.76 -2.29
CA ALA A 105 17.87 17.19 -2.27
C ALA A 105 17.23 17.67 -0.94
N GLY A 106 16.97 16.77 0.01
CA GLY A 106 16.35 17.08 1.31
C GLY A 106 15.09 16.25 1.60
N ASP A 107 14.34 16.66 2.62
CA ASP A 107 13.09 16.01 2.99
C ASP A 107 11.94 16.53 2.12
N PHE A 108 11.34 15.64 1.32
CA PHE A 108 10.12 15.90 0.57
C PHE A 108 8.91 15.49 1.42
N VAL A 109 8.10 16.46 1.84
CA VAL A 109 6.88 16.22 2.64
C VAL A 109 5.68 16.22 1.71
N PHE A 110 4.99 15.09 1.61
CA PHE A 110 3.82 14.96 0.76
C PHE A 110 2.71 15.89 1.25
N ARG A 111 2.01 16.52 0.29
CA ARG A 111 0.89 17.37 0.62
C ARG A 111 -0.27 16.50 1.10
N THR A 112 -1.02 17.00 2.06
CA THR A 112 -2.34 16.46 2.41
C THR A 112 -3.42 17.34 1.79
N ARG A 113 -4.58 16.77 1.45
CA ARG A 113 -5.71 17.56 0.95
C ARG A 113 -6.02 18.68 1.94
N GLN A 114 -6.04 19.93 1.45
CA GLN A 114 -6.51 21.06 2.24
C GLN A 114 -8.00 21.28 1.94
N GLN A 115 -8.82 21.38 2.98
CA GLN A 115 -10.19 21.90 2.83
C GLN A 115 -10.11 23.42 2.59
N GLY A 116 -10.61 23.90 1.45
CA GLY A 116 -10.62 25.34 1.10
C GLY A 116 -10.99 25.63 -0.35
N GLU A 117 -11.23 26.90 -0.67
CA GLU A 117 -11.54 27.40 -2.02
C GLU A 117 -10.26 27.61 -2.87
N GLY A 118 -10.35 27.22 -4.15
CA GLY A 118 -9.26 27.16 -5.12
C GLY A 118 -9.62 26.21 -6.27
N SER A 119 -8.91 26.22 -7.40
CA SER A 119 -9.20 25.26 -8.48
C SER A 119 -9.06 23.82 -7.98
N GLU A 120 -9.85 22.91 -8.56
CA GLU A 120 -9.97 21.50 -8.16
C GLU A 120 -8.60 20.81 -7.99
N TRP A 121 -7.69 21.09 -8.92
CA TRP A 121 -6.32 20.57 -8.92
C TRP A 121 -5.36 21.24 -7.91
N HIS A 122 -5.68 22.45 -7.43
CA HIS A 122 -4.97 23.06 -6.31
C HIS A 122 -5.36 22.45 -4.96
N ARG A 123 -6.49 21.73 -4.89
CA ARG A 123 -7.00 21.06 -3.68
C ARG A 123 -6.49 19.62 -3.55
N GLU A 124 -6.29 18.94 -4.68
CA GLU A 124 -5.89 17.53 -4.72
C GLU A 124 -4.38 17.36 -4.47
N ALA A 125 -4.03 16.55 -3.46
CA ALA A 125 -2.64 16.22 -3.15
C ALA A 125 -2.05 15.17 -4.11
N ALA A 126 -2.92 14.37 -4.70
CA ALA A 126 -2.65 13.44 -5.78
C ALA A 126 -3.84 13.40 -6.74
N HIS A 127 -3.58 13.12 -8.01
CA HIS A 127 -4.57 13.02 -9.08
C HIS A 127 -4.16 11.93 -10.05
N ILE A 128 -5.06 10.99 -10.33
CA ILE A 128 -4.85 9.91 -11.29
C ILE A 128 -5.25 10.41 -12.68
N GLU A 129 -4.30 10.41 -13.60
CA GLU A 129 -4.50 10.79 -15.00
C GLU A 129 -4.30 9.55 -15.88
N GLY A 130 -5.25 8.60 -15.79
CA GLY A 130 -5.14 7.29 -16.46
C GLY A 130 -4.98 7.37 -17.97
N ALA A 131 -5.53 8.38 -18.63
CA ALA A 131 -5.31 8.63 -20.07
C ALA A 131 -3.84 8.87 -20.42
N ARG A 132 -3.03 9.37 -19.49
CA ARG A 132 -1.58 9.52 -19.62
C ARG A 132 -0.79 8.42 -18.89
N GLY A 133 -1.50 7.49 -18.23
CA GLY A 133 -0.92 6.40 -17.46
C GLY A 133 -0.03 6.90 -16.31
N CYS A 134 -0.45 7.95 -15.60
CA CYS A 134 0.34 8.49 -14.50
C CYS A 134 -0.49 8.95 -13.30
N VAL A 135 0.17 9.01 -12.14
CA VAL A 135 -0.35 9.68 -10.95
C VAL A 135 0.44 10.96 -10.73
N LEU A 136 -0.25 12.08 -10.78
CA LEU A 136 0.31 13.37 -10.47
C LEU A 136 0.19 13.64 -8.96
N PHE A 137 1.23 14.19 -8.35
CA PHE A 137 1.23 14.49 -6.92
C PHE A 137 2.07 15.73 -6.58
N ALA A 138 1.85 16.28 -5.39
CA ALA A 138 2.56 17.45 -4.91
C ALA A 138 3.09 17.28 -3.48
N GLY A 139 4.16 18.00 -3.19
CA GLY A 139 4.73 18.07 -1.85
C GLY A 139 5.67 19.26 -1.69
N LYS A 140 6.10 19.48 -0.46
CA LYS A 140 7.04 20.54 -0.10
C LYS A 140 8.45 19.98 -0.01
N LEU A 141 9.40 20.67 -0.64
CA LEU A 141 10.83 20.46 -0.43
C LEU A 141 11.41 21.78 0.10
N GLY A 142 11.73 21.81 1.40
CA GLY A 142 11.97 23.08 2.10
C GLY A 142 10.72 23.98 2.05
N SER A 143 10.86 25.19 1.52
CA SER A 143 9.75 26.14 1.32
C SER A 143 9.07 26.02 -0.06
N LYS A 144 9.66 25.27 -1.00
CA LYS A 144 9.16 25.18 -2.37
C LYS A 144 8.10 24.09 -2.51
N MET A 145 6.98 24.44 -3.15
CA MET A 145 6.00 23.46 -3.61
C MET A 145 6.48 22.84 -4.92
N THR A 146 6.55 21.52 -4.96
CA THR A 146 7.06 20.76 -6.10
C THR A 146 5.98 19.78 -6.56
N ARG A 147 5.77 19.72 -7.88
CA ARG A 147 4.81 18.84 -8.54
C ARG A 147 5.55 17.82 -9.39
N LEU A 148 5.10 16.58 -9.30
CA LEU A 148 5.76 15.42 -9.90
C LEU A 148 4.71 14.47 -10.47
N ALA A 149 5.13 13.62 -11.39
CA ALA A 149 4.29 12.61 -12.01
C ALA A 149 4.95 11.24 -11.87
N ILE A 150 4.22 10.25 -11.33
CA ILE A 150 4.65 8.86 -11.21
C ILE A 150 4.13 8.10 -12.42
N PHE A 151 5.04 7.45 -13.14
CA PHE A 151 4.75 6.57 -14.26
C PHE A 151 5.13 5.14 -13.91
N PRO A 152 4.33 4.15 -14.32
CA PRO A 152 4.64 2.75 -14.11
C PRO A 152 5.80 2.31 -15.01
N LYS A 153 6.50 1.27 -14.57
CA LYS A 153 7.47 0.51 -15.36
C LYS A 153 7.05 -0.95 -15.38
N GLU A 154 7.74 -1.77 -16.18
CA GLU A 154 7.62 -3.23 -16.08
C GLU A 154 7.85 -3.68 -14.62
N THR A 155 8.88 -3.13 -13.98
CA THR A 155 9.11 -3.22 -12.53
C THR A 155 9.37 -1.84 -11.94
N GLY A 156 8.65 -1.54 -10.88
CA GLY A 156 8.68 -0.28 -10.13
C GLY A 156 8.00 0.88 -10.86
N VAL A 157 8.50 2.07 -10.58
CA VAL A 157 8.00 3.34 -11.12
C VAL A 157 9.13 4.30 -11.49
N THR A 158 8.79 5.30 -12.29
CA THR A 158 9.63 6.46 -12.55
C THR A 158 8.88 7.73 -12.21
N VAL A 159 9.55 8.65 -11.54
CA VAL A 159 9.03 9.97 -11.25
C VAL A 159 9.62 10.96 -12.25
N THR A 160 8.77 11.80 -12.81
CA THR A 160 9.15 12.84 -13.78
C THR A 160 8.66 14.21 -13.31
N PRO A 161 9.31 15.30 -13.75
CA PRO A 161 8.95 16.63 -13.29
C PRO A 161 7.66 17.13 -13.95
N VAL A 162 6.82 17.82 -13.19
CA VAL A 162 5.73 18.64 -13.74
C VAL A 162 6.18 20.09 -13.72
N GLY A 163 6.69 20.58 -14.85
CA GLY A 163 7.31 21.90 -14.98
C GLY A 163 8.81 21.89 -14.68
N SER A 164 9.35 22.99 -14.14
CA SER A 164 10.79 23.11 -13.87
C SER A 164 11.14 22.60 -12.46
N VAL A 165 11.60 21.35 -12.40
CA VAL A 165 12.06 20.67 -11.19
C VAL A 165 13.42 20.02 -11.48
N ASP A 166 14.31 20.03 -10.49
CA ASP A 166 15.62 19.40 -10.58
C ASP A 166 15.50 17.89 -10.88
N PRO A 167 16.18 17.34 -11.90
CA PRO A 167 16.21 15.92 -12.20
C PRO A 167 16.62 15.03 -11.01
N GLU A 168 17.49 15.49 -10.11
CA GLU A 168 17.89 14.72 -8.93
C GLU A 168 16.74 14.53 -7.93
N ILE A 169 15.77 15.45 -7.89
CA ILE A 169 14.53 15.26 -7.11
C ILE A 169 13.73 14.10 -7.70
N CYS A 170 13.59 14.07 -9.03
CA CYS A 170 12.84 13.03 -9.73
C CYS A 170 13.49 11.65 -9.54
N LYS A 171 14.82 11.58 -9.61
CA LYS A 171 15.59 10.36 -9.33
C LYS A 171 15.44 9.92 -7.88
N GLY A 172 15.60 10.85 -6.93
CA GLY A 172 15.41 10.57 -5.50
C GLY A 172 14.02 10.04 -5.19
N MET A 173 12.98 10.65 -5.78
CA MET A 173 11.60 10.21 -5.61
C MET A 173 11.32 8.87 -6.28
N SER A 174 11.90 8.61 -7.45
CA SER A 174 11.82 7.28 -8.09
C SER A 174 12.41 6.22 -7.17
N ASN A 175 13.59 6.47 -6.60
CA ASN A 175 14.21 5.56 -5.65
C ASN A 175 13.35 5.35 -4.41
N PHE A 176 12.81 6.43 -3.83
CA PHE A 176 11.92 6.34 -2.66
C PHE A 176 10.77 5.34 -2.89
N PHE A 177 10.02 5.47 -3.99
CA PHE A 177 8.90 4.58 -4.28
C PHE A 177 9.35 3.14 -4.57
N ASN A 178 10.44 2.97 -5.31
CA ASN A 178 10.97 1.64 -5.65
C ASN A 178 11.59 0.90 -4.45
N THR A 179 11.98 1.64 -3.40
CA THR A 179 12.49 1.07 -2.14
C THR A 179 11.48 1.16 -1.01
N LEU A 180 10.25 1.62 -1.28
CA LEU A 180 9.24 1.81 -0.25
C LEU A 180 8.86 0.45 0.31
N ARG A 181 9.15 0.25 1.59
CA ARG A 181 8.74 -0.92 2.36
C ARG A 181 7.75 -0.49 3.43
N ILE A 182 6.55 -1.04 3.36
CA ILE A 182 5.52 -0.85 4.37
C ILE A 182 5.54 -2.09 5.27
N ASP A 183 5.92 -1.91 6.52
CA ASP A 183 5.87 -2.95 7.53
C ASP A 183 4.57 -2.84 8.32
N LEU A 184 3.71 -3.84 8.15
CA LEU A 184 2.41 -3.97 8.79
C LEU A 184 2.45 -4.98 9.94
N ASP A 185 3.50 -4.95 10.77
CA ASP A 185 3.69 -5.83 11.92
C ASP A 185 3.72 -7.30 11.48
N GLY A 186 4.79 -7.64 10.74
CA GLY A 186 5.02 -9.00 10.25
C GLY A 186 4.56 -9.22 8.81
N ALA A 187 3.72 -8.35 8.26
CA ALA A 187 3.42 -8.30 6.83
C ALA A 187 4.22 -7.18 6.16
N HIS A 188 5.21 -7.55 5.36
CA HIS A 188 6.01 -6.60 4.60
C HIS A 188 5.46 -6.47 3.18
N LEU A 189 5.19 -5.22 2.77
CA LEU A 189 4.77 -4.88 1.43
C LEU A 189 5.85 -4.04 0.76
N THR A 190 6.22 -4.42 -0.46
CA THR A 190 7.12 -3.64 -1.31
C THR A 190 6.43 -3.38 -2.64
N LEU A 191 6.55 -2.17 -3.17
CA LEU A 191 6.01 -1.86 -4.49
C LEU A 191 6.71 -2.73 -5.56
N ASP A 192 5.93 -3.52 -6.29
CA ASP A 192 6.40 -4.27 -7.44
C ASP A 192 6.13 -3.48 -8.72
N THR A 193 4.90 -3.06 -8.96
CA THR A 193 4.55 -2.18 -10.09
C THR A 193 3.25 -1.42 -9.84
N MET A 194 2.87 -0.58 -10.79
CA MET A 194 1.64 0.19 -10.84
C MET A 194 0.94 -0.06 -12.19
N ARG A 195 -0.38 -0.16 -12.19
CA ARG A 195 -1.18 -0.39 -13.41
C ARG A 195 -2.36 0.56 -13.47
N PHE A 196 -2.74 0.93 -14.68
CA PHE A 196 -3.95 1.68 -14.98
C PHE A 196 -4.85 0.80 -15.83
N ASP A 197 -6.13 0.75 -15.48
CA ASP A 197 -7.11 0.05 -16.28
C ASP A 197 -7.72 1.02 -17.30
N PRO A 198 -7.69 0.73 -18.61
CA PRO A 198 -8.33 1.56 -19.63
C PRO A 198 -9.84 1.76 -19.40
N ASP A 199 -10.50 0.79 -18.76
CA ASP A 199 -11.95 0.83 -18.51
C ASP A 199 -12.31 1.68 -17.29
N THR A 200 -11.36 1.88 -16.37
CA THR A 200 -11.50 2.77 -15.19
C THR A 200 -10.28 3.70 -15.08
N PRO A 201 -10.17 4.71 -15.95
CA PRO A 201 -9.00 5.59 -16.05
C PRO A 201 -8.81 6.50 -14.82
N GLU A 202 -9.78 6.59 -13.92
CA GLU A 202 -9.71 7.29 -12.65
C GLU A 202 -9.11 6.45 -11.52
N LEU A 203 -8.82 5.17 -11.77
CA LEU A 203 -8.28 4.23 -10.80
C LEU A 203 -6.85 3.82 -11.14
N VAL A 204 -6.10 3.49 -10.10
CA VAL A 204 -4.75 2.93 -10.20
C VAL A 204 -4.62 1.72 -9.29
N THR A 205 -4.04 0.66 -9.82
CA THR A 205 -3.76 -0.57 -9.06
C THR A 205 -2.28 -0.59 -8.69
N LEU A 206 -1.99 -0.57 -7.39
CA LEU A 206 -0.67 -0.90 -6.89
C LEU A 206 -0.53 -2.41 -6.76
N VAL A 207 0.48 -2.97 -7.41
CA VAL A 207 0.89 -4.36 -7.24
C VAL A 207 2.05 -4.38 -6.28
N LEU A 208 1.89 -5.09 -5.18
CA LEU A 208 2.83 -5.14 -4.08
C LEU A 208 3.30 -6.59 -3.89
N ALA A 209 4.61 -6.78 -3.76
CA ALA A 209 5.15 -8.02 -3.25
C ALA A 209 4.86 -8.11 -1.75
N LEU A 210 4.25 -9.21 -1.32
CA LEU A 210 3.87 -9.47 0.07
C LEU A 210 4.76 -10.56 0.67
N ASN A 211 5.34 -10.28 1.83
CA ASN A 211 6.09 -11.25 2.61
C ASN A 211 5.61 -11.23 4.06
N VAL A 212 4.92 -12.30 4.49
CA VAL A 212 4.37 -12.46 5.84
C VAL A 212 5.31 -13.30 6.67
N VAL A 213 5.93 -12.72 7.69
CA VAL A 213 6.80 -13.40 8.64
C VAL A 213 6.01 -13.89 9.85
N HIS A 214 5.04 -13.11 10.31
CA HIS A 214 4.10 -13.47 11.37
C HIS A 214 2.79 -12.71 11.18
N PHE A 215 1.73 -13.18 11.83
CA PHE A 215 0.45 -12.48 11.77
C PHE A 215 0.45 -11.26 12.70
N PRO A 216 -0.02 -10.09 12.22
CA PRO A 216 -0.09 -8.89 13.03
C PRO A 216 -0.95 -9.13 14.27
N ASN A 217 -0.51 -8.68 15.43
CA ASN A 217 -1.27 -8.89 16.66
C ASN A 217 -2.57 -8.05 16.62
N PRO A 218 -3.75 -8.68 16.74
CA PRO A 218 -5.03 -8.01 16.61
C PRO A 218 -5.28 -6.96 17.73
N ILE A 219 -4.49 -6.92 18.78
CA ILE A 219 -4.61 -5.96 19.88
C ILE A 219 -3.65 -4.76 19.68
N THR A 220 -2.44 -5.00 19.18
CA THR A 220 -1.37 -3.97 19.15
C THR A 220 -1.17 -3.32 17.79
N THR A 221 -1.48 -3.99 16.68
CA THR A 221 -1.25 -3.39 15.35
C THR A 221 -2.27 -2.28 15.08
N SER A 222 -1.80 -1.07 14.79
CA SER A 222 -2.62 0.04 14.27
C SER A 222 -2.25 0.32 12.82
N PHE A 223 -3.28 0.46 11.98
CA PHE A 223 -3.22 0.81 10.56
C PHE A 223 -3.83 2.20 10.35
#